data_AF-A0A419HZ10-F1
#
_entry.id   AF-A0A419HZ10-F1
#
_cell.length_a   1.000
_cell.length_b   1.000
_cell.length_c   1.000
_cell.angle_alpha   90.00
_cell.angle_beta   90.00
_cell.angle_gamma   90.00
#
_symmetry.space_group_name_H-M   'P 1'
#
loop_
_entity.id
_entity.type
_entity.pdbx_description
1 polymer ?
#
loop_
_entity_poly.entity_id
_entity_poly.type
_entity_poly.pdbx_seq_one_letter_code
_entity_poly.pdbx_strand_id
1 'polypeptide(L)' 'MMAVPTLAAGRGFELPGKTAIALAAALAALFLFGVLFDQGELLTPILGKVASSANYLHEFMHDGRHLLGAPCH' A
#
# COMPACT_ATOMS: atom_id res chain seq x y z
N MET A 1 -0.46 48.88 -10.32
CA MET A 1 -0.23 48.05 -9.11
C MET A 1 -1.29 46.96 -9.11
N MET A 2 -0.96 45.77 -9.61
CA MET A 2 -1.87 44.62 -9.61
C MET A 2 -1.64 43.84 -8.32
N ALA A 3 -2.71 43.64 -7.53
CA ALA A 3 -2.66 42.85 -6.31
C ALA A 3 -2.46 41.37 -6.68
N VAL A 4 -1.35 40.78 -6.20
CA VAL A 4 -1.13 39.33 -6.27
C VAL A 4 -2.05 38.69 -5.23
N PRO A 5 -2.95 37.76 -5.60
CA PRO A 5 -3.74 37.05 -4.62
C PRO A 5 -2.82 36.11 -3.84
N THR A 6 -2.69 36.35 -2.53
CA THR A 6 -2.11 35.40 -1.58
C THR A 6 -2.92 34.10 -1.64
N LEU A 7 -2.30 33.02 -2.12
CA LEU A 7 -2.85 31.67 -2.00
C LEU A 7 -3.12 31.39 -0.52
N ALA A 8 -4.38 31.16 -0.16
CA ALA A 8 -4.74 30.63 1.13
C ALA A 8 -4.02 29.28 1.31
N ALA A 9 -3.16 29.19 2.34
CA ALA A 9 -2.59 27.94 2.77
C ALA A 9 -3.74 26.95 3.03
N GLY A 10 -3.74 25.83 2.30
CA GLY A 10 -4.75 24.79 2.47
C GLY A 10 -4.83 24.38 3.94
N ARG A 11 -6.05 24.28 4.47
CA ARG A 11 -6.25 23.77 5.84
C ARG A 11 -5.70 22.35 5.90
N GLY A 12 -4.67 22.15 6.72
CA GLY A 12 -4.13 20.83 7.01
C GLY A 12 -5.22 19.96 7.63
N PHE A 13 -5.39 18.74 7.12
CA PHE A 13 -6.26 17.75 7.73
C PHE A 13 -5.52 17.12 8.91
N GLU A 14 -5.83 17.55 10.13
CA GLU A 14 -5.31 16.92 11.34
C GLU A 14 -6.17 15.69 11.69
N LEU A 15 -5.61 14.50 11.48
CA LEU A 15 -6.21 13.25 11.93
C LEU A 15 -6.10 13.15 13.46
N PRO A 16 -7.20 13.00 14.21
CA PRO A 16 -7.13 12.67 15.63
C PRO A 16 -6.21 11.48 15.87
N GLY A 17 -5.38 11.50 16.91
CA GLY A 17 -4.33 10.48 17.11
C GLY A 17 -4.84 9.03 17.05
N LYS A 18 -6.04 8.76 17.56
CA LYS A 18 -6.68 7.42 17.47
C LYS A 18 -7.01 7.01 16.03
N THR A 19 -7.46 7.95 15.21
CA THR A 19 -7.75 7.70 13.79
C THR A 19 -6.48 7.46 12.98
N ALA A 20 -5.40 8.21 13.29
CA ALA A 20 -4.10 8.00 12.66
C ALA A 20 -3.54 6.61 13.00
N ILE A 21 -3.63 6.19 14.27
CA ILE A 21 -3.20 4.85 14.70
C ILE A 21 -4.05 3.76 14.04
N ALA A 22 -5.38 3.92 14.00
CA ALA A 22 -6.27 2.96 13.37
C ALA A 22 -5.97 2.80 11.87
N LEU A 23 -5.72 3.91 11.17
CA LEU A 23 -5.35 3.90 9.76
C LEU A 23 -3.99 3.22 9.55
N ALA A 24 -3.00 3.53 10.38
CA ALA A 24 -1.69 2.88 10.31
C ALA A 24 -1.79 1.36 10.55
N ALA A 25 -2.59 0.94 11.53
CA ALA A 25 -2.83 -0.47 11.81
C ALA A 25 -3.54 -1.17 10.63
N ALA A 26 -4.53 -0.53 10.01
CA ALA A 26 -5.22 -1.06 8.83
C ALA A 26 -4.27 -1.21 7.63
N LEU A 27 -3.42 -0.21 7.38
CA LEU A 27 -2.42 -0.27 6.31
C LEU A 27 -1.37 -1.37 6.57
N ALA A 28 -0.91 -1.49 7.82
CA ALA A 28 0.00 -2.57 8.20
C ALA A 28 -0.63 -3.95 8.02
N ALA A 29 -1.90 -4.11 8.40
CA ALA A 29 -2.64 -5.36 8.19
C ALA A 29 -2.81 -5.68 6.70
N LEU A 30 -3.13 -4.67 5.86
CA LEU A 30 -3.23 -4.84 4.41
C LEU A 30 -1.89 -5.23 3.78
N PHE A 31 -0.80 -4.63 4.24
CA PHE A 31 0.54 -4.99 3.77
C PHE A 31 0.89 -6.43 4.15
N LEU A 32 0.67 -6.82 5.41
CA LEU A 32 0.89 -8.20 5.87
C LEU A 32 0.01 -9.20 5.10
N PHE A 33 -1.24 -8.86 4.82
CA PHE A 33 -2.11 -9.64 3.96
C PHE A 33 -1.49 -9.83 2.56
N GLY A 34 -1.03 -8.73 1.93
CA GLY A 34 -0.37 -8.77 0.63
C GLY A 34 0.88 -9.66 0.59
N VAL A 35 1.66 -9.69 1.68
CA VAL A 35 2.90 -10.48 1.76
C VAL A 35 2.63 -11.96 2.09
N LEU A 36 1.64 -12.25 2.94
CA LEU A 36 1.47 -13.59 3.54
C LEU A 36 0.32 -14.40 2.97
N PHE A 37 -0.72 -13.74 2.44
CA PHE A 37 -2.00 -14.38 2.15
C PHE A 37 -2.59 -14.04 0.77
N ASP A 38 -2.09 -13.03 0.07
CA ASP A 38 -2.62 -12.69 -1.25
C ASP A 38 -2.40 -13.83 -2.26
N GLN A 39 -3.45 -14.14 -3.01
CA GLN A 39 -3.47 -15.12 -4.11
C GLN A 39 -3.77 -14.41 -5.45
N GLY A 40 -3.30 -13.16 -5.57
CA GLY A 40 -3.56 -12.27 -6.70
C GLY A 40 -4.84 -11.45 -6.60
N GLU A 41 -5.57 -11.50 -5.48
CA GLU A 41 -6.86 -10.83 -5.31
C GLU A 41 -6.72 -9.30 -5.28
N LEU A 42 -5.66 -8.79 -4.65
CA LEU A 42 -5.45 -7.33 -4.56
C LEU A 42 -5.30 -6.65 -5.93
N LEU A 43 -4.73 -7.35 -6.91
CA LEU A 43 -4.50 -6.81 -8.25
C LEU A 43 -5.60 -7.19 -9.26
N THR A 44 -6.51 -8.10 -8.91
CA THR A 44 -7.65 -8.49 -9.77
C THR A 44 -8.47 -7.31 -10.29
N PRO A 45 -8.78 -6.25 -9.51
CA PRO A 45 -9.56 -5.12 -10.02
C PRO A 45 -8.89 -4.35 -11.17
N ILE A 46 -7.57 -4.44 -11.29
CA ILE A 46 -6.78 -3.68 -12.27
C ILE A 46 -6.34 -4.58 -13.43
N LEU A 47 -5.87 -5.80 -13.13
CA LEU A 47 -5.30 -6.73 -14.11
C LEU A 47 -6.26 -7.86 -14.51
N GLY A 48 -7.36 -8.07 -13.79
CA GLY A 48 -8.27 -9.18 -14.02
C GLY A 48 -7.65 -10.53 -13.66
N LYS A 49 -8.08 -11.60 -14.35
CA LYS A 49 -7.68 -12.98 -14.04
C LYS A 49 -6.17 -13.26 -14.14
N VAL A 50 -5.42 -12.43 -14.85
CA VAL A 50 -3.96 -12.62 -14.93
C VAL A 50 -3.28 -12.39 -13.57
N ALA A 51 -3.88 -11.58 -12.69
CA ALA A 51 -3.37 -11.34 -11.34
C ALA A 51 -3.28 -12.64 -10.52
N SER A 52 -4.31 -13.48 -10.57
CA SER A 52 -4.34 -14.76 -9.84
C SER A 52 -3.62 -15.89 -10.55
N SER A 53 -3.52 -15.88 -11.90
CA SER A 53 -2.73 -16.89 -12.61
C SER A 53 -1.22 -16.66 -12.47
N ALA A 54 -0.78 -15.40 -12.47
CA ALA A 54 0.63 -15.05 -12.38
C ALA A 54 1.10 -14.79 -10.95
N ASN A 55 0.17 -14.56 -10.00
CA ASN A 55 0.46 -14.23 -8.60
C ASN A 55 1.56 -13.17 -8.44
N TYR A 56 1.45 -12.04 -9.15
CA TYR A 56 2.52 -11.04 -9.22
C TYR A 56 3.03 -10.55 -7.86
N LEU A 57 2.14 -10.38 -6.87
CA LEU A 57 2.55 -10.00 -5.51
C LEU A 57 3.36 -11.10 -4.82
N HIS A 58 2.98 -12.37 -5.01
CA HIS A 58 3.73 -13.51 -4.45
C HIS A 58 5.16 -13.52 -4.96
N GLU A 59 5.33 -13.50 -6.29
CA GLU A 59 6.65 -13.56 -6.92
C GLU A 59 7.51 -12.34 -6.55
N PHE A 60 6.93 -11.14 -6.56
CA PHE A 60 7.64 -9.92 -6.15
C PHE A 60 8.13 -9.99 -4.69
N MET A 61 7.28 -10.47 -3.77
CA MET A 61 7.65 -10.59 -2.36
C MET A 61 8.62 -11.75 -2.13
N HIS A 62 8.53 -12.81 -2.92
CA HIS A 62 9.48 -13.92 -2.93
C HIS A 62 10.88 -13.44 -3.37
N ASP A 63 10.96 -12.64 -4.44
CA ASP A 63 12.21 -12.00 -4.88
C ASP A 63 12.78 -11.04 -3.83
N GLY A 64 11.92 -10.27 -3.16
CA GLY A 64 12.32 -9.42 -2.05
C GLY A 64 12.94 -10.20 -0.89
N ARG A 65 12.40 -11.38 -0.57
CA ARG A 65 12.99 -12.27 0.45
C ARG A 65 14.37 -12.77 0.05
N HIS A 66 14.55 -13.15 -1.21
CA HIS A 66 15.87 -13.50 -1.74
C HIS A 66 16.86 -12.33 -1.61
N LEU A 67 16.44 -11.14 -2.03
CA LEU A 67 17.30 -9.95 -2.03
C LEU A 67 17.69 -9.52 -0.60
N LEU A 68 16.77 -9.66 0.36
CA LEU A 68 17.00 -9.28 1.76
C LEU A 68 17.59 -10.43 2.60
N GLY A 69 17.90 -11.58 2.00
CA GLY A 69 18.50 -12.73 2.69
C GLY A 69 17.56 -13.40 3.70
N ALA A 70 16.25 -13.21 3.56
CA ALA A 70 15.27 -13.88 4.39
C ALA A 70 15.14 -15.35 3.95
N PRO A 71 15.03 -16.31 4.89
CA PRO A 71 14.85 -17.72 4.55
C PRO A 71 13.57 -17.94 3.75
N CYS A 72 13.66 -18.75 2.70
CA CYS A 72 12.60 -18.90 1.68
C CYS A 72 12.24 -20.34 1.28
N HIS A 73 12.72 -21.38 1.98
CA HIS A 73 12.22 -22.76 1.86
C HIS A 73 12.51 -23.59 3.12
#